data_AF-A0A359C7E3-F1
#
_entry.id   AF-A0A359C7E3-F1
#
_cell.length_a   1.000
_cell.length_b   1.000
_cell.length_c   1.000
_cell.angle_alpha   90.00
_cell.angle_beta   90.00
_cell.angle_gamma   90.00
#
_symmetry.space_group_name_H-M   'P 1'
#
loop_
_entity.id
_entity.type
_entity.pdbx_description
1 polymer ?
#
loop_
_entity_poly.entity_id
_entity_poly.type
_entity_poly.pdbx_seq_one_letter_code
_entity_poly.pdbx_strand_id
1 'polypeptide(L)' 'MAKVSAAGTLLWEQSFGGTGSEVGRSVRQTSDGGFIAAGSITSMGAGGVDAYLVKTDGAGVPQW' A
#
# COMPACT_ATOMS: atom_id res chain seq x y z
N MET A 1 1.72 -3.52 -2.77
CA MET A 1 0.37 -4.12 -2.62
C MET A 1 0.05 -4.85 -3.91
N ALA A 2 -0.56 -6.03 -3.83
CA ALA A 2 -1.01 -6.77 -5.00
C ALA A 2 -2.43 -7.27 -4.77
N LYS A 3 -3.22 -7.29 -5.84
CA LYS A 3 -4.54 -7.91 -5.86
C LYS A 3 -4.50 -9.10 -6.81
N VAL A 4 -4.94 -10.23 -6.30
CA VAL A 4 -5.05 -11.49 -7.05
C VAL A 4 -6.51 -11.91 -7.12
N SER A 5 -6.89 -12.56 -8.22
CA SER A 5 -8.18 -13.23 -8.32
C SER A 5 -8.24 -14.46 -7.41
N ALA A 6 -9.44 -15.00 -7.21
CA ALA A 6 -9.61 -16.25 -6.46
C ALA A 6 -8.85 -17.44 -7.10
N ALA A 7 -8.56 -17.39 -8.40
CA ALA A 7 -7.77 -18.39 -9.11
C ALA A 7 -6.25 -18.15 -9.03
N GLY A 8 -5.80 -17.11 -8.32
CA GLY A 8 -4.38 -16.76 -8.16
C GLY A 8 -3.80 -15.89 -9.29
N THR A 9 -4.59 -15.49 -10.28
CA THR A 9 -4.13 -14.55 -11.32
C THR A 9 -3.90 -13.16 -10.75
N LEU A 10 -2.73 -12.57 -11.01
CA LEU A 10 -2.43 -11.18 -10.68
C LEU A 10 -3.35 -10.23 -11.47
N LEU A 11 -4.11 -9.41 -10.76
CA LEU A 11 -4.99 -8.40 -11.36
C LEU A 11 -4.27 -7.06 -11.48
N TRP A 12 -3.56 -6.66 -10.42
CA TRP A 12 -2.67 -5.50 -10.41
C TRP A 12 -1.68 -5.60 -9.25
N GLU A 13 -0.57 -4.90 -9.39
CA GLU A 13 0.41 -4.67 -8.32
C GLU A 13 0.87 -3.22 -8.35
N GLN A 14 1.09 -2.66 -7.16
CA GLN A 14 1.52 -1.28 -6.96
C GLN A 14 2.52 -1.23 -5.83
N SER A 15 3.65 -0.58 -6.07
CA SER A 15 4.69 -0.35 -5.07
C SER A 15 4.53 1.03 -4.45
N PHE A 16 4.63 1.11 -3.13
CA PHE A 16 4.51 2.36 -2.38
C PHE A 16 5.69 2.49 -1.44
N GLY A 17 6.29 3.68 -1.39
CA GLY A 17 7.50 3.94 -0.62
C GLY A 17 8.63 4.52 -1.48
N GLY A 18 9.83 4.54 -0.92
CA GLY A 18 11.04 5.08 -1.55
C GLY A 18 12.16 4.04 -1.65
N THR A 19 13.41 4.50 -1.59
CA THR A 19 14.61 3.65 -1.76
C THR A 19 15.08 2.99 -0.46
N GLY A 20 14.27 3.01 0.61
CA GLY A 20 14.67 2.61 1.95
C GLY A 20 14.13 1.23 2.30
N SER A 21 13.87 1.04 3.60
CA SER A 21 13.22 -0.16 4.09
C SER A 21 11.78 0.15 4.47
N GLU A 22 10.85 -0.36 3.68
CA GLU A 22 9.41 -0.22 3.89
C GLU A 22 8.80 -1.55 4.32
N VAL A 23 7.93 -1.49 5.31
CA VAL A 23 7.23 -2.67 5.84
C VAL A 23 5.74 -2.41 5.79
N GLY A 24 5.03 -3.14 4.94
CA GLY A 24 3.57 -3.23 4.98
C GLY A 24 3.10 -4.13 6.12
N ARG A 25 2.18 -3.65 6.95
CA ARG A 25 1.66 -4.39 8.11
C ARG A 25 0.20 -4.79 7.99
N SER A 26 -0.61 -3.97 7.33
CA SER A 26 -2.05 -4.24 7.20
C SER A 26 -2.59 -3.67 5.90
N VAL A 27 -3.61 -4.33 5.36
CA VAL A 27 -4.42 -3.85 4.25
C VAL A 27 -5.89 -4.11 4.54
N ARG A 28 -6.76 -3.16 4.22
CA ARG A 28 -8.21 -3.23 4.36
C ARG A 28 -8.87 -2.70 3.10
N GLN A 29 -9.86 -3.42 2.59
CA GLN A 29 -10.77 -2.85 1.59
C GLN A 29 -11.66 -1.79 2.26
N THR A 30 -11.90 -0.68 1.58
CA THR A 30 -12.78 0.40 2.04
C THR A 30 -14.19 0.25 1.47
N SER A 31 -15.17 0.91 2.09
CA SER A 31 -16.58 0.84 1.68
C SER A 31 -16.86 1.44 0.30
N ASP A 32 -15.99 2.33 -0.18
CA ASP A 32 -16.00 2.90 -1.53
C ASP A 32 -15.34 2.00 -2.58
N GLY A 33 -14.95 0.77 -2.21
CA GLY A 33 -14.35 -0.20 -3.11
C GLY A 33 -12.84 -0.05 -3.32
N GLY A 34 -12.22 0.95 -2.66
CA GLY A 34 -10.76 1.12 -2.61
C GLY A 34 -10.06 0.26 -1.56
N PHE A 35 -8.80 0.60 -1.28
CA PHE A 35 -7.98 -0.07 -0.28
C PHE A 35 -7.18 0.93 0.55
N ILE A 36 -7.03 0.66 1.84
CA ILE A 36 -6.09 1.35 2.73
C ILE A 36 -5.03 0.35 3.15
N ALA A 37 -3.76 0.73 2.98
CA ALA A 37 -2.61 0.00 3.49
C ALA A 37 -1.89 0.83 4.56
N ALA A 38 -1.42 0.16 5.62
CA ALA A 38 -0.68 0.78 6.70
C ALA A 38 0.63 0.02 6.93
N GLY A 39 1.69 0.77 7.23
CA GLY A 39 3.03 0.25 7.37
C GLY A 39 3.99 1.25 8.02
N SER A 40 5.27 0.98 7.86
CA SER A 40 6.32 1.93 8.21
C SER A 40 7.32 2.11 7.08
N ILE A 41 7.90 3.30 7.01
CA ILE A 41 8.88 3.71 6.01
C ILE A 41 10.12 4.27 6.72
N THR A 42 11.29 4.07 6.13
CA THR A 42 12.53 4.74 6.59
C THR A 42 13.12 5.69 5.55
N SER A 43 12.64 5.64 4.30
CA SER A 43 13.13 6.46 3.20
C SER A 43 12.56 7.87 3.15
N MET A 44 11.48 8.13 3.89
CA MET A 44 10.76 9.40 3.89
C MET A 44 10.67 9.89 5.33
N GLY A 45 11.32 11.01 5.67
CA GLY A 45 11.32 11.57 7.02
C GLY A 45 12.63 12.24 7.43
N ALA A 46 12.73 12.66 8.70
CA ALA A 46 13.90 13.35 9.28
C ALA A 46 14.96 12.40 9.87
N GLY A 47 14.97 11.13 9.45
CA GLY A 47 15.80 10.06 10.00
C GLY A 47 15.06 9.28 11.08
N GLY A 48 14.60 8.06 10.76
CA GLY A 48 13.82 7.22 11.67
C GLY A 48 12.92 6.22 10.95
N VAL A 49 12.01 5.60 11.72
CA VAL A 49 10.92 4.78 11.20
C VAL A 49 9.62 5.57 11.35
N ASP A 50 9.05 6.02 10.25
CA ASP A 50 7.82 6.80 10.21
C ASP A 50 6.62 5.91 9.85
N ALA A 51 5.44 6.26 10.39
CA ALA A 51 4.20 5.61 9.99
C ALA A 51 3.83 6.03 8.56
N TYR A 52 3.41 5.07 7.75
CA TYR A 52 3.03 5.32 6.36
C TYR A 52 1.66 4.72 6.09
N LEU A 53 0.72 5.55 5.62
CA LEU A 53 -0.59 5.13 5.15
C LEU A 53 -0.72 5.48 3.68
N VAL A 54 -1.36 4.59 2.94
CA VAL A 54 -1.71 4.79 1.53
C VAL A 54 -3.18 4.46 1.37
N LYS A 55 -3.90 5.30 0.62
CA LYS A 55 -5.22 4.93 0.09
C LYS A 55 -5.18 4.82 -1.41
N THR A 56 -5.85 3.80 -1.94
CA THR A 56 -6.06 3.61 -3.38
C THR A 56 -7.53 3.51 -3.71
N ASP A 57 -7.87 3.71 -4.98
CA ASP A 57 -9.13 3.23 -5.54
C ASP A 57 -9.13 1.69 -5.71
N GLY A 58 -10.20 1.14 -6.31
CA GLY A 58 -10.36 -0.30 -6.52
C GLY A 58 -9.41 -0.92 -7.56
N ALA A 59 -8.81 -0.08 -8.41
CA ALA A 59 -7.80 -0.45 -9.40
C ALA A 59 -6.36 -0.33 -8.85
N GLY A 60 -6.20 0.10 -7.59
CA GLY A 60 -4.89 0.27 -6.96
C GLY A 60 -4.24 1.63 -7.25
N VAL A 61 -4.95 2.56 -7.90
CA VAL A 61 -4.41 3.90 -8.17
C VAL A 61 -4.37 4.70 -6.85
N PRO A 62 -3.20 5.21 -6.42
CA PRO A 62 -3.10 5.99 -5.20
C PRO A 62 -3.95 7.27 -5.26
N GLN A 63 -4.62 7.54 -4.15
CA GLN A 63 -5.42 8.76 -3.92
C GLN A 63 -4.70 9.71 -2.97
N TRP A 64 -4.02 9.17 -1.96
CA TRP A 64 -3.13 9.88 -1.03
C TRP A 64 -2.18 8.90 -0.33
#